data_AF-A0A969S944-F1
#
_entry.id   AF-A0A969S944-F1
#
_cell.length_a   1.000
_cell.length_b   1.000
_cell.length_c   1.000
_cell.angle_alpha   90.00
_cell.angle_beta   90.00
_cell.angle_gamma   90.00
#
_symmetry.space_group_name_H-M   'P 1'
#
loop_
_entity.id
_entity.type
_entity.pdbx_description
1 polymer ?
#
loop_
_entity_poly.entity_id
_entity_poly.type
_entity_poly.pdbx_seq_one_letter_code
_entity_poly.pdbx_strand_id
1 'polypeptide(L)'
;QRCGTPILRRYLWAVGPGSALPTEVGTLIQDRYYLLGDRRVLDTCPGLLPEIPPPEGSLPPVLWPYLHLFPYRCSVPQVYGLMGGLDQPFFLLEGGPIYPSQGLALQADGSYRQAEGELMPSLVEAWPQATPQRQLGWLWQLARLWDPLAARVLPPRCSTLS
;
A
#
# COMPACT_ATOMS: atom_id res chain seq x y z
N GLN A 1 -1.87 17.85 -29.78
CA GLN A 1 -2.36 18.61 -28.60
C GLN A 1 -1.79 17.93 -27.36
N ARG A 2 -0.99 18.63 -26.55
CA ARG A 2 -0.47 18.09 -25.29
C ARG A 2 -1.52 18.37 -24.22
N CYS A 3 -2.30 17.35 -23.84
CA CYS A 3 -3.18 17.47 -22.69
C CYS A 3 -2.29 17.69 -21.45
N GLY A 4 -2.43 18.84 -20.79
CA GLY A 4 -1.64 19.24 -19.61
C GLY A 4 -2.16 18.64 -18.30
N THR A 5 -2.98 17.59 -18.37
CA THR A 5 -3.44 16.89 -17.17
C THR A 5 -2.26 16.15 -16.56
N PRO A 6 -1.87 16.44 -15.30
CA PRO A 6 -0.82 15.68 -14.65
C PRO A 6 -1.23 14.21 -14.63
N ILE A 7 -0.39 13.36 -15.22
CA ILE A 7 -0.63 11.92 -15.25
C ILE A 7 -0.49 11.43 -13.81
N LEU A 8 -1.63 11.09 -13.18
CA LEU A 8 -1.64 10.52 -11.84
C LEU A 8 -0.97 9.14 -11.89
N ARG A 9 0.20 9.01 -11.27
CA ARG A 9 0.88 7.72 -11.09
C ARG A 9 0.49 7.12 -9.74
N ARG A 10 -0.14 5.95 -9.76
CA ARG A 10 -0.53 5.24 -8.53
C ARG A 10 0.49 4.17 -8.19
N TYR A 11 1.22 4.41 -7.11
CA TYR A 11 2.18 3.46 -6.55
C TYR A 11 1.48 2.60 -5.50
N LEU A 12 1.61 1.29 -5.66
CA LEU A 12 0.87 0.28 -4.92
C LEU A 12 1.82 -0.67 -4.22
N TRP A 13 1.41 -1.13 -3.06
CA TRP A 13 2.15 -2.11 -2.25
C TRP A 13 1.49 -3.48 -2.35
N ALA A 14 2.20 -4.48 -2.84
CA ALA A 14 1.66 -5.82 -3.01
C ALA A 14 1.81 -6.70 -1.75
N VAL A 15 0.75 -7.41 -1.39
CA VAL A 15 0.71 -8.39 -0.30
C VAL A 15 0.02 -9.67 -0.76
N GLY A 16 0.59 -10.84 -0.45
CA GLY A 16 0.06 -12.12 -0.92
C GLY A 16 0.73 -13.32 -0.22
N PRO A 17 0.13 -14.52 -0.32
CA PRO A 17 0.64 -15.72 0.32
C PRO A 17 1.96 -16.17 -0.34
N GLY A 18 3.09 -15.89 0.32
CA GLY A 18 4.28 -16.74 0.27
C GLY A 18 5.02 -16.86 -1.06
N SER A 19 5.64 -15.78 -1.52
CA SER A 19 6.98 -15.68 -2.14
C SER A 19 7.00 -14.36 -2.92
N ALA A 20 8.20 -13.84 -3.21
CA ALA A 20 8.37 -12.52 -3.81
C ALA A 20 7.43 -12.30 -5.01
N LEU A 21 7.00 -11.05 -5.23
CA LEU A 21 6.52 -10.63 -6.56
C LEU A 21 7.51 -11.16 -7.63
N PRO A 22 7.07 -11.33 -8.89
CA PRO A 22 7.94 -11.75 -10.00
C PRO A 22 9.33 -11.10 -9.86
N THR A 23 10.41 -11.88 -9.91
CA THR A 23 11.71 -11.38 -9.44
C THR A 23 12.30 -10.29 -10.35
N GLU A 24 11.85 -10.21 -11.60
CA GLU A 24 12.39 -9.30 -12.60
C GLU A 24 11.77 -7.90 -12.47
N VAL A 25 12.47 -7.01 -11.78
CA VAL A 25 12.15 -5.57 -11.78
C VAL A 25 12.05 -5.08 -13.22
N GLY A 26 11.00 -4.32 -13.52
CA GLY A 26 10.72 -3.80 -14.85
C GLY A 26 9.76 -4.66 -15.68
N THR A 27 9.30 -5.81 -15.16
CA THR A 27 8.24 -6.60 -15.80
C THR A 27 6.90 -5.89 -15.71
N LEU A 28 6.14 -5.93 -16.82
CA LEU A 28 4.73 -5.55 -16.86
C LEU A 28 3.85 -6.77 -16.60
N ILE A 29 3.04 -6.73 -15.55
CA ILE A 29 2.17 -7.82 -15.12
C ILE A 29 0.74 -7.51 -15.58
N GLN A 30 0.10 -8.48 -16.24
CA GLN A 30 -1.27 -8.38 -16.76
C GLN A 30 -1.51 -7.12 -17.60
N ASP A 31 -0.50 -6.71 -18.39
CA ASP A 31 -0.52 -5.52 -19.26
C ASP A 31 -0.86 -4.20 -18.54
N ARG A 32 -0.74 -4.15 -17.21
CA ARG A 32 -1.19 -3.01 -16.40
C ARG A 32 -0.25 -2.62 -15.27
N TYR A 33 0.35 -3.59 -14.61
CA TYR A 33 1.05 -3.36 -13.37
C TYR A 33 2.57 -3.47 -13.59
N TYR A 34 3.27 -2.34 -13.53
CA TYR A 34 4.71 -2.30 -13.75
C TYR A 34 5.45 -2.54 -12.43
N LEU A 35 6.31 -3.56 -12.38
CA LEU A 35 7.01 -3.95 -11.17
C LEU A 35 8.24 -3.07 -10.91
N LEU A 36 8.31 -2.48 -9.71
CA LEU A 36 9.41 -1.61 -9.28
C LEU A 36 10.36 -2.27 -8.26
N GLY A 37 10.09 -3.52 -7.86
CA GLY A 37 10.85 -4.25 -6.82
C GLY A 37 10.33 -4.00 -5.40
N ASP A 38 10.80 -4.78 -4.43
CA ASP A 38 10.44 -4.70 -3.00
C ASP A 38 8.93 -4.55 -2.73
N ARG A 39 8.10 -5.34 -3.42
CA ARG A 39 6.62 -5.27 -3.34
C ARG A 39 5.98 -4.00 -3.89
N ARG A 40 6.75 -3.08 -4.49
CA ARG A 40 6.25 -1.86 -5.12
C ARG A 40 5.84 -2.11 -6.56
N VAL A 41 4.70 -1.59 -6.92
CA VAL A 41 4.09 -1.72 -8.25
C VAL A 41 3.54 -0.37 -8.68
N LEU A 42 3.66 -0.03 -9.96
CA LEU A 42 3.01 1.13 -10.56
C LEU A 42 1.82 0.67 -11.41
N ASP A 43 0.63 1.22 -11.15
CA ASP A 43 -0.51 1.09 -12.06
C ASP A 43 -0.31 2.03 -13.26
N THR A 44 -0.18 1.46 -14.45
CA THR A 44 -0.03 2.23 -15.70
C THR A 44 -1.38 2.63 -16.31
N CYS A 45 -2.48 2.08 -15.81
CA CYS A 45 -3.85 2.37 -16.25
C CYS A 45 -4.79 2.73 -15.09
N PRO A 46 -4.47 3.74 -14.26
CA PRO A 46 -5.28 4.11 -13.09
C PRO A 46 -6.65 4.71 -13.43
N GLY A 47 -6.91 5.01 -14.70
CA GLY A 47 -8.23 5.42 -15.20
C GLY A 47 -9.19 4.25 -15.45
N LEU A 48 -8.68 3.01 -15.43
CA LEU A 48 -9.49 1.79 -15.53
C LEU A 48 -9.73 1.21 -14.14
N LEU A 49 -10.92 0.67 -13.89
CA LEU A 49 -11.20 -0.01 -12.63
C LEU A 49 -10.23 -1.19 -12.46
N PRO A 50 -9.59 -1.33 -11.28
CA PRO A 50 -8.79 -2.51 -10.97
C PRO A 50 -9.68 -3.75 -10.87
N GLU A 51 -9.05 -4.91 -11.00
CA GLU A 51 -9.71 -6.15 -10.65
C GLU A 51 -9.94 -6.19 -9.13
N ILE A 52 -11.18 -6.44 -8.72
CA ILE A 52 -11.62 -6.39 -7.31
C ILE A 52 -11.77 -7.84 -6.82
N PRO A 53 -11.41 -8.14 -5.55
CA PRO A 53 -11.58 -9.49 -5.01
C PRO A 53 -13.04 -9.96 -5.20
N PRO A 54 -13.25 -11.20 -5.68
CA PRO A 54 -14.60 -11.68 -5.96
C PRO A 54 -15.45 -11.63 -4.68
N PRO A 55 -16.69 -11.12 -4.75
CA PRO A 55 -17.58 -11.04 -3.58
C PRO A 55 -18.05 -12.41 -3.08
N GLU A 56 -17.91 -13.47 -3.88
CA GLU A 56 -18.47 -14.80 -3.65
C GLU A 56 -17.48 -15.82 -3.03
N GLY A 57 -16.24 -15.40 -2.76
CA GLY A 57 -15.24 -16.19 -2.04
C GLY A 57 -14.95 -15.58 -0.67
N SER A 58 -14.57 -16.41 0.32
CA SER A 58 -14.10 -15.89 1.60
C SER A 58 -12.92 -14.94 1.38
N LEU A 59 -13.08 -13.66 1.74
CA LEU A 59 -11.99 -12.69 1.70
C LEU A 59 -10.75 -13.26 2.40
N PRO A 60 -9.57 -13.24 1.75
CA PRO A 60 -8.40 -13.84 2.36
C PRO A 60 -8.06 -13.24 3.72
N PRO A 61 -7.64 -14.05 4.70
CA PRO A 61 -7.26 -13.59 6.05
C PRO A 61 -6.36 -12.35 6.08
N VAL A 62 -5.47 -12.23 5.09
CA VAL A 62 -4.51 -11.11 4.97
C VAL A 62 -5.17 -9.75 4.72
N LEU A 63 -6.39 -9.71 4.17
CA LEU A 63 -7.11 -8.46 3.89
C LEU A 63 -7.89 -7.93 5.08
N TRP A 64 -8.32 -8.81 5.99
CA TRP A 64 -9.19 -8.45 7.11
C TRP A 64 -8.66 -7.30 7.97
N PRO A 65 -7.36 -7.23 8.31
CA PRO A 65 -6.82 -6.09 9.07
C PRO A 65 -7.02 -4.76 8.34
N TYR A 66 -6.77 -4.71 7.02
CA TYR A 66 -6.90 -3.49 6.23
C TYR A 66 -8.35 -3.03 6.14
N LEU A 67 -9.28 -3.96 5.94
CA LEU A 67 -10.72 -3.66 5.86
C LEU A 67 -11.26 -3.17 7.21
N HIS A 68 -10.84 -3.80 8.31
CA HIS A 68 -11.24 -3.37 9.65
C HIS A 68 -10.70 -1.97 10.00
N LEU A 69 -9.49 -1.66 9.53
CA LEU A 69 -8.82 -0.38 9.76
C LEU A 69 -9.21 0.73 8.77
N PHE A 70 -10.25 0.54 7.94
CA PHE A 70 -10.76 1.57 7.03
C PHE A 70 -11.04 2.93 7.70
N PRO A 71 -11.58 3.01 8.94
CA PRO A 71 -11.75 4.30 9.63
C PRO A 71 -10.43 5.08 9.83
N TYR A 72 -9.28 4.39 9.78
CA TYR A 72 -7.93 4.93 9.95
C TYR A 72 -7.16 5.08 8.63
N ARG A 73 -7.84 5.13 7.49
CA ARG A 73 -7.24 5.20 6.13
C ARG A 73 -6.22 6.31 5.88
N CYS A 74 -6.15 7.34 6.73
CA CYS A 74 -5.10 8.36 6.63
C CYS A 74 -3.73 7.87 7.12
N SER A 75 -3.69 6.74 7.84
CA SER A 75 -2.48 6.17 8.43
C SER A 75 -2.30 4.68 8.11
N VAL A 76 -3.28 4.07 7.44
CA VAL A 76 -3.27 2.65 7.09
C VAL A 76 -3.55 2.48 5.60
N PRO A 77 -2.76 1.64 4.89
CA PRO A 77 -3.00 1.35 3.48
C PRO A 77 -4.40 0.79 3.23
N GLN A 78 -4.94 1.05 2.04
CA GLN A 78 -6.26 0.63 1.62
C GLN A 78 -6.19 -0.41 0.51
N VAL A 79 -7.10 -1.37 0.51
CA VAL A 79 -7.19 -2.37 -0.57
C VAL A 79 -7.58 -1.65 -1.85
N TYR A 80 -6.72 -1.75 -2.87
CA TYR A 80 -6.91 -1.14 -4.19
C TYR A 80 -7.49 -2.14 -5.18
N GLY A 81 -6.93 -3.35 -5.22
CA GLY A 81 -7.34 -4.39 -6.16
C GLY A 81 -6.48 -5.64 -6.04
N LEU A 82 -6.51 -6.47 -7.07
CA LEU A 82 -5.66 -7.66 -7.17
C LEU A 82 -4.84 -7.70 -8.45
N MET A 83 -3.82 -8.53 -8.39
CA MET A 83 -2.90 -8.87 -9.47
C MET A 83 -2.56 -10.35 -9.38
N GLY A 84 -2.31 -10.98 -10.51
CA GLY A 84 -1.90 -12.38 -10.61
C GLY A 84 -3.07 -13.31 -10.89
N GLY A 85 -2.77 -14.59 -11.08
CA GLY A 85 -3.79 -15.61 -11.29
C GLY A 85 -4.57 -15.92 -10.01
N LEU A 86 -5.77 -16.47 -10.16
CA LEU A 86 -6.65 -16.86 -9.05
C LEU A 86 -5.99 -17.84 -8.06
N ASP A 87 -5.01 -18.62 -8.51
CA ASP A 87 -4.29 -19.59 -7.67
C ASP A 87 -3.25 -18.94 -6.75
N GLN A 88 -2.72 -17.77 -7.12
CA GLN A 88 -1.71 -17.02 -6.34
C GLN A 88 -1.95 -15.50 -6.45
N PRO A 89 -3.04 -14.99 -5.87
CA PRO A 89 -3.37 -13.58 -5.98
C PRO A 89 -2.47 -12.74 -5.08
N PHE A 90 -1.94 -11.66 -5.64
CA PHE A 90 -1.38 -10.54 -4.89
C PHE A 90 -2.44 -9.46 -4.74
N PHE A 91 -2.68 -9.03 -3.52
CA PHE A 91 -3.50 -7.87 -3.22
C PHE A 91 -2.66 -6.61 -3.28
N LEU A 92 -3.19 -5.60 -3.95
CA LEU A 92 -2.56 -4.30 -4.10
C LEU A 92 -3.13 -3.34 -3.07
N LEU A 93 -2.26 -2.65 -2.36
CA LEU A 93 -2.62 -1.67 -1.36
C LEU A 93 -2.20 -0.26 -1.82
N GLU A 94 -3.12 0.68 -1.76
CA GLU A 94 -2.87 2.11 -1.96
C GLU A 94 -2.53 2.77 -0.61
N GLY A 95 -1.65 3.78 -0.63
CA GLY A 95 -1.23 4.47 0.60
C GLY A 95 -0.24 3.69 1.45
N GLY A 96 0.51 2.76 0.83
CA GLY A 96 1.70 2.15 1.43
C GLY A 96 2.82 3.15 1.71
N PRO A 97 3.94 2.71 2.30
CA PRO A 97 5.10 3.56 2.62
C PRO A 97 5.93 3.87 1.35
N ILE A 98 5.27 4.34 0.30
CA ILE A 98 5.86 4.70 -1.00
C ILE A 98 5.54 6.17 -1.25
N TYR A 99 6.53 6.96 -1.64
CA TYR A 99 6.29 8.35 -2.02
C TYR A 99 5.30 8.42 -3.19
N PRO A 100 4.25 9.25 -3.09
CA PRO A 100 3.25 9.39 -4.16
C PRO A 100 3.84 10.08 -5.38
N SER A 101 3.03 10.27 -6.42
CA SER A 101 3.44 11.09 -7.56
C SER A 101 3.82 12.49 -7.10
N GLN A 102 4.97 13.00 -7.58
CA GLN A 102 5.57 14.25 -7.11
C GLN A 102 6.00 14.25 -5.63
N GLY A 103 6.17 13.08 -5.02
CA GLY A 103 6.65 12.96 -3.65
C GLY A 103 8.11 13.40 -3.50
N LEU A 104 8.38 14.11 -2.40
CA LEU A 104 9.69 14.65 -2.06
C LEU A 104 10.23 14.02 -0.78
N ALA A 105 11.48 13.57 -0.81
CA ALA A 105 12.22 13.14 0.36
C ALA A 105 13.07 14.30 0.90
N LEU A 106 13.07 14.47 2.23
CA LEU A 106 13.95 15.41 2.92
C LEU A 106 15.37 14.81 3.00
N GLN A 107 16.37 15.58 2.60
CA GLN A 107 17.78 15.22 2.68
C GLN A 107 18.43 15.77 3.96
N ALA A 108 19.61 15.23 4.31
CA ALA A 108 20.35 15.62 5.50
C ALA A 108 20.81 17.09 5.50
N ASP A 109 20.96 17.70 4.32
CA ASP A 109 21.30 19.11 4.13
C ASP A 109 20.08 20.05 4.22
N GLY A 110 18.89 19.51 4.53
CA GLY A 110 17.63 20.26 4.60
C GLY A 110 16.96 20.51 3.25
N SER A 111 17.56 20.05 2.14
CA SER A 111 16.96 20.15 0.81
C SER A 111 15.94 19.03 0.54
N TYR A 112 15.12 19.21 -0.48
CA TYR A 112 14.16 18.21 -0.94
C TYR A 112 14.60 17.60 -2.27
N ARG A 113 14.48 16.28 -2.41
CA ARG A 113 14.71 15.54 -3.65
C ARG A 113 13.43 14.86 -4.10
N GLN A 114 13.20 14.81 -5.41
CA GLN A 114 12.17 13.94 -6.00
C GLN A 114 12.44 12.48 -5.61
N ALA A 115 11.46 11.86 -4.97
CA ALA A 115 11.52 10.49 -4.48
C ALA A 115 10.29 9.66 -4.90
N GLU A 116 9.51 10.15 -5.86
CA GLU A 116 8.32 9.49 -6.39
C GLU A 116 8.57 8.00 -6.69
N GLY A 117 7.74 7.13 -6.10
CA GLY A 117 7.84 5.68 -6.26
C GLY A 117 8.92 4.99 -5.41
N GLU A 118 9.73 5.74 -4.68
CA GLU A 118 10.71 5.21 -3.73
C GLU A 118 10.02 4.85 -2.39
N LEU A 119 10.64 3.92 -1.64
CA LEU A 119 10.22 3.65 -0.27
C LEU A 119 10.51 4.86 0.62
N MET A 120 9.55 5.16 1.49
CA MET A 120 9.79 6.08 2.60
C MET A 120 10.75 5.45 3.61
N PRO A 121 11.59 6.27 4.29
CA PRO A 121 12.44 5.77 5.37
C PRO A 121 11.58 5.16 6.48
N SER A 122 12.16 4.19 7.19
CA SER A 122 11.55 3.67 8.40
C SER A 122 11.39 4.77 9.45
N LEU A 123 10.49 4.56 10.41
CA LEU A 123 10.31 5.49 11.52
C LEU A 123 11.62 5.70 12.28
N VAL A 124 12.43 4.66 12.47
CA VAL A 124 13.72 4.72 13.17
C VAL A 124 14.73 5.61 12.45
N GLU A 125 14.80 5.50 11.12
CA GLU A 125 15.70 6.32 10.30
C GLU A 125 15.22 7.78 10.24
N ALA A 126 13.91 8.00 10.17
CA ALA A 126 13.32 9.33 10.05
C ALA A 126 13.25 10.09 11.38
N TRP A 127 13.22 9.39 12.52
CA TRP A 127 13.01 9.97 13.85
C TRP A 127 14.01 11.07 14.23
N PRO A 128 15.34 10.90 14.05
CA PRO A 128 16.33 11.89 14.50
C PRO A 128 16.27 13.19 13.71
N GLN A 129 15.81 13.12 12.45
CA GLN A 129 15.73 14.27 11.53
C GLN A 129 14.37 14.97 11.57
N ALA A 130 13.41 14.42 12.32
CA ALA A 130 12.06 14.95 12.39
C ALA A 130 11.94 16.09 13.39
N THR A 131 11.10 17.08 13.07
CA THR A 131 10.75 18.14 14.02
C THR A 131 9.96 17.55 15.21
N PRO A 132 9.99 18.19 16.40
CA PRO A 132 9.21 17.74 17.55
C PRO A 132 7.71 17.57 17.25
N GLN A 133 7.14 18.47 16.43
CA GLN A 133 5.75 18.40 16.00
C GLN A 133 5.48 17.16 15.14
N ARG A 134 6.44 16.79 14.27
CA ARG A 134 6.33 15.59 13.44
C ARG A 134 6.45 14.31 14.27
N GLN A 135 7.37 14.27 15.23
CA GLN A 135 7.50 13.16 16.18
C GLN A 135 6.21 12.95 16.98
N LEU A 136 5.64 14.03 17.52
CA LEU A 136 4.35 13.98 18.23
C LEU A 136 3.23 13.48 17.31
N GLY A 137 3.21 13.92 16.05
CA GLY A 137 2.26 13.44 15.04
C GLY A 137 2.33 11.92 14.84
N TRP A 138 3.54 11.36 14.74
CA TRP A 138 3.71 9.90 14.63
C TRP A 138 3.28 9.15 15.89
N LEU A 139 3.63 9.64 17.07
CA LEU A 139 3.18 9.04 18.33
C LEU A 139 1.65 9.03 18.43
N TRP A 140 1.00 10.12 18.01
CA TRP A 140 -0.45 10.20 18.00
C TRP A 140 -1.08 9.22 17.00
N GLN A 141 -0.49 9.05 15.82
CA GLN A 141 -0.93 8.04 14.85
C GLN A 141 -0.81 6.63 15.43
N LEU A 142 0.33 6.30 16.06
CA LEU A 142 0.54 5.00 16.70
C LEU A 142 -0.46 4.75 17.84
N ALA A 143 -0.71 5.74 18.69
CA ALA A 143 -1.67 5.65 19.79
C ALA A 143 -3.09 5.37 19.29
N ARG A 144 -3.52 6.02 18.21
CA ARG A 144 -4.86 5.81 17.62
C ARG A 144 -5.03 4.43 16.98
N LEU A 145 -3.94 3.83 16.50
CA LEU A 145 -3.94 2.50 15.90
C LEU A 145 -3.78 1.38 16.93
N TRP A 146 -3.40 1.71 18.17
CA TRP A 146 -3.08 0.72 19.19
C TRP A 146 -4.25 -0.22 19.49
N ASP A 147 -5.39 0.33 19.88
CA ASP A 147 -6.59 -0.43 20.21
C ASP A 147 -7.11 -1.29 19.04
N PRO A 148 -7.32 -0.74 17.82
CA PRO A 148 -7.85 -1.55 16.72
C PRO A 148 -6.85 -2.59 16.19
N LEU A 149 -5.55 -2.41 16.38
CA LEU A 149 -4.55 -3.45 16.08
C LEU A 149 -4.46 -4.52 17.16
N ALA A 150 -4.63 -4.15 18.42
CA ALA A 150 -4.65 -5.08 19.55
C ALA A 150 -5.93 -5.93 19.58
N ALA A 151 -7.06 -5.35 19.13
CA ALA A 151 -8.29 -6.07 18.90
C ALA A 151 -8.04 -7.16 17.84
N ARG A 152 -8.00 -8.42 18.28
CA ARG A 152 -7.73 -9.55 17.38
C ARG A 152 -8.79 -9.60 16.28
N VAL A 153 -8.38 -9.28 15.06
CA VAL A 153 -9.22 -9.43 13.86
C VAL A 153 -9.33 -10.92 13.55
N LEU A 154 -10.33 -11.58 14.12
CA LEU A 154 -10.68 -12.94 13.73
C LEU A 154 -11.57 -12.87 12.48
N PRO A 155 -11.31 -13.69 11.44
CA PRO A 155 -12.26 -13.82 10.35
C PRO A 155 -13.61 -14.30 10.93
N PRO A 156 -14.75 -13.88 10.36
CA PRO A 156 -16.05 -14.40 10.77
C PRO A 156 -16.00 -15.92 10.71
N ARG A 157 -16.34 -16.59 11.82
CA ARG A 157 -16.42 -18.06 11.85
C ARG A 157 -17.56 -18.46 10.92
N CYS A 158 -17.26 -19.17 9.82
CA CYS A 158 -18.28 -19.89 9.08
C CYS A 158 -18.88 -20.93 10.03
N SER A 159 -20.08 -20.66 10.54
CA SER A 159 -20.90 -21.67 11.18
C SER A 159 -21.29 -22.67 10.09
N THR A 160 -20.61 -23.81 10.04
CA THR A 160 -21.07 -24.96 9.27
C THR A 160 -22.40 -25.40 9.85
N LEU A 161 -23.49 -25.00 9.20
CA LEU A 161 -24.80 -25.63 9.39
C LEU A 161 -24.66 -27.09 8.95
N SER A 162 -24.71 -28.00 9.91
CA SER A 162 -24.87 -29.46 9.69
C SER A 162 -26.35 -29.80 9.54
#